data_AF-A0A429M6E7-F1
#
_entry.id   AF-A0A429M6E7-F1
#
_cell.length_a   1.000
_cell.length_b   1.000
_cell.length_c   1.000
_cell.angle_alpha   90.00
_cell.angle_beta   90.00
_cell.angle_gamma   90.00
#
_symmetry.space_group_name_H-M   'P 1'
#
loop_
_entity.id
_entity.type
_entity.pdbx_description
1 polymer ?
#
loop_
_entity_poly.entity_id
_entity_poly.type
_entity_poly.pdbx_seq_one_letter_code
_entity_poly.pdbx_strand_id
1 'polypeptide(L)'
;GGQGAPLVPAFHQALFQHPSIHRVILNLGGIANVSMLPANNPDGVFGFDTGPANILMDAWCHRHTGHPYDENGDWAAYGHPIRSLLDRLYAHEYFSKEPPKSTGREDFNIDWLDDQLIDWRNDLTYDELEDTPENIQATLLKLTVRAIQKA
;
A
#
# COMPACT_ATOMS: atom_id res chain seq x y z
N GLY A 1 -14.78 11.43 -18.29
CA GLY A 1 -15.21 10.14 -17.71
C GLY A 1 -14.27 9.77 -16.60
N GLY A 2 -14.47 10.36 -15.41
CA GLY A 2 -13.64 10.07 -14.24
C GLY A 2 -13.86 8.64 -13.77
N GLN A 3 -12.80 8.00 -13.29
CA GLN A 3 -12.68 6.55 -13.00
C GLN A 3 -13.65 5.97 -11.96
N GLY A 4 -14.71 6.69 -11.55
CA GLY A 4 -15.70 6.18 -10.59
C GLY A 4 -15.14 5.87 -9.19
N ALA A 5 -13.87 6.16 -8.94
CA ALA A 5 -13.17 5.97 -7.68
C ALA A 5 -11.91 6.87 -7.60
N PRO A 6 -11.53 7.31 -6.39
CA PRO A 6 -12.36 7.28 -5.18
C PRO A 6 -13.51 8.30 -5.30
N LEU A 7 -14.75 7.90 -4.96
CA LEU A 7 -15.92 8.82 -4.85
C LEU A 7 -15.89 9.67 -3.57
N VAL A 8 -14.92 9.37 -2.70
CA VAL A 8 -14.75 9.94 -1.37
C VAL A 8 -14.24 11.40 -1.34
N PRO A 9 -13.49 11.95 -2.32
CA PRO A 9 -12.97 13.31 -2.24
C PRO A 9 -14.03 14.39 -2.07
N ALA A 10 -15.20 14.28 -2.73
CA ALA A 10 -16.29 15.24 -2.56
C ALA A 10 -16.88 15.20 -1.14
N PHE A 11 -16.99 14.00 -0.55
CA PHE A 11 -17.42 13.83 0.83
C PHE A 11 -16.38 14.35 1.83
N HIS A 12 -15.09 14.03 1.60
CA HIS A 12 -14.00 14.56 2.41
C HIS A 12 -13.92 16.07 2.35
N GLN A 13 -14.12 16.68 1.19
CA GLN A 13 -14.18 18.12 1.04
C GLN A 13 -15.31 18.73 1.88
N ALA A 14 -16.52 18.18 1.79
CA ALA A 14 -17.67 18.69 2.52
C ALA A 14 -17.45 18.69 4.05
N LEU A 15 -16.74 17.69 4.59
CA LEU A 15 -16.52 17.54 6.04
C LEU A 15 -15.20 18.14 6.55
N PHE A 16 -14.15 18.08 5.74
CA PHE A 16 -12.79 18.32 6.18
C PHE A 16 -12.08 19.45 5.44
N GLN A 17 -12.70 20.15 4.48
CA GLN A 17 -12.10 21.35 3.89
C GLN A 17 -11.80 22.40 4.96
N HIS A 18 -10.65 23.07 4.86
CA HIS A 18 -10.28 24.14 5.77
C HIS A 18 -9.80 25.37 4.98
N PRO A 19 -10.12 26.60 5.42
CA PRO A 19 -9.68 27.82 4.73
C PRO A 19 -8.16 28.03 4.80
N SER A 20 -7.48 27.57 5.84
CA SER A 20 -6.05 27.84 6.07
C SER A 20 -5.16 26.61 6.32
N ILE A 21 -5.72 25.39 6.28
CA ILE A 21 -4.98 24.16 6.59
C ILE A 21 -5.09 23.20 5.41
N HIS A 22 -3.95 22.81 4.85
CA HIS A 22 -3.87 21.72 3.88
C HIS A 22 -4.08 20.40 4.64
N ARG A 23 -5.02 19.58 4.18
CA ARG A 23 -5.32 18.29 4.80
C ARG A 23 -5.13 17.17 3.79
N VAL A 24 -4.63 16.06 4.29
CA VAL A 24 -4.60 14.79 3.56
C VAL A 24 -5.43 13.81 4.37
N ILE A 25 -6.42 13.21 3.74
CA ILE A 25 -7.17 12.11 4.33
C ILE A 25 -6.61 10.82 3.74
N LEU A 26 -6.00 10.01 4.58
CA LEU A 26 -5.47 8.69 4.23
C LEU A 26 -6.45 7.63 4.71
N ASN A 27 -6.91 6.78 3.80
CA ASN A 27 -7.71 5.60 4.11
C ASN A 27 -6.89 4.33 3.88
N LEU A 28 -6.85 3.44 4.86
CA LEU A 28 -6.12 2.17 4.83
C LEU A 28 -7.10 0.99 4.82
N GLY A 29 -7.65 0.70 3.63
CA GLY A 29 -8.44 -0.51 3.39
C GLY A 29 -7.55 -1.66 2.93
N GLY A 30 -8.06 -2.51 2.02
CA GLY A 30 -7.20 -3.42 1.27
C GLY A 30 -6.18 -2.66 0.39
N ILE A 31 -6.65 -1.59 -0.26
CA ILE A 31 -5.85 -0.60 -0.99
C ILE A 31 -5.83 0.71 -0.20
N ALA A 32 -4.67 1.34 -0.12
CA ALA A 32 -4.53 2.68 0.45
C ALA A 32 -4.94 3.73 -0.58
N ASN A 33 -5.69 4.73 -0.14
CA ASN A 33 -6.01 5.90 -0.96
C ASN A 33 -5.88 7.19 -0.16
N VAL A 34 -5.55 8.26 -0.88
CA VAL A 34 -5.44 9.61 -0.33
C VAL A 34 -6.45 10.53 -0.98
N SER A 35 -6.98 11.46 -0.19
CA SER A 35 -7.64 12.67 -0.68
C SER A 35 -6.82 13.88 -0.23
N MET A 36 -6.44 14.71 -1.19
CA MET A 36 -5.71 15.95 -0.98
C MET A 36 -6.70 17.11 -0.94
N LEU A 37 -6.70 17.87 0.15
CA LEU A 37 -7.57 19.01 0.38
C LEU A 37 -6.71 20.26 0.59
N PRO A 38 -6.35 20.97 -0.48
CA PRO A 38 -5.56 22.18 -0.36
C PRO A 38 -6.34 23.29 0.38
N ALA A 39 -5.66 24.04 1.24
CA ALA A 39 -6.27 25.19 1.91
C ALA A 39 -6.72 26.23 0.87
N ASN A 40 -7.88 26.84 1.10
CA ASN A 40 -8.45 27.90 0.26
C ASN A 40 -8.56 27.56 -1.25
N ASN A 41 -8.51 26.29 -1.64
CA ASN A 41 -8.62 25.88 -3.03
C ASN A 41 -9.53 24.63 -3.14
N PRO A 42 -10.84 24.80 -2.93
CA PRO A 42 -11.81 23.71 -2.98
C PRO A 42 -11.87 23.01 -4.34
N ASP A 43 -11.61 23.72 -5.44
CA ASP A 43 -11.60 23.13 -6.78
C ASP A 43 -10.31 22.32 -7.07
N GLY A 44 -9.30 22.46 -6.21
CA GLY A 44 -8.05 21.72 -6.26
C GLY A 44 -8.05 20.41 -5.48
N VAL A 45 -9.21 19.92 -5.04
CA VAL A 45 -9.35 18.63 -4.36
C VAL A 45 -9.16 17.49 -5.36
N PHE A 46 -8.30 16.54 -5.03
CA PHE A 46 -8.09 15.33 -5.83
C PHE A 46 -7.77 14.13 -4.94
N GLY A 47 -7.85 12.93 -5.50
CA GLY A 47 -7.50 11.71 -4.79
C GLY A 47 -7.13 10.58 -5.76
N PHE A 48 -6.39 9.62 -5.25
CA PHE A 48 -5.89 8.47 -5.99
C PHE A 48 -5.53 7.35 -5.02
N ASP A 49 -5.41 6.13 -5.55
CA ASP A 49 -4.90 5.00 -4.78
C ASP A 49 -3.37 5.05 -4.75
N THR A 50 -2.76 4.85 -3.58
CA THR A 50 -1.30 4.86 -3.43
C THR A 50 -0.69 3.49 -3.73
N GLY A 51 -1.45 2.41 -3.49
CA GLY A 51 -1.03 1.03 -3.67
C GLY A 51 -1.63 0.09 -2.62
N PRO A 52 -1.07 -1.12 -2.42
CA PRO A 52 -1.58 -2.06 -1.44
C PRO A 52 -1.43 -1.51 -0.01
N ALA A 53 -2.47 -1.71 0.79
CA ALA A 53 -2.46 -1.56 2.23
C ALA A 53 -2.60 -2.95 2.85
N ASN A 54 -3.75 -3.25 3.47
CA ASN A 54 -3.91 -4.48 4.23
C ASN A 54 -4.05 -5.73 3.34
N ILE A 55 -4.34 -5.59 2.04
CA ILE A 55 -4.66 -6.74 1.19
C ILE A 55 -3.57 -7.84 1.14
N LEU A 56 -2.30 -7.44 1.02
CA LEU A 56 -1.19 -8.39 0.96
C LEU A 56 -0.83 -8.88 2.36
N MET A 57 -0.82 -7.98 3.35
CA MET A 57 -0.52 -8.31 4.75
C MET A 57 -1.55 -9.27 5.37
N ASP A 58 -2.83 -9.05 5.11
CA ASP A 58 -3.93 -9.90 5.59
C ASP A 58 -3.86 -11.29 4.95
N ALA A 59 -3.64 -11.34 3.63
CA ALA A 59 -3.52 -12.60 2.91
C ALA A 59 -2.28 -13.41 3.38
N TRP A 60 -1.15 -12.74 3.60
CA TRP A 60 0.07 -13.35 4.11
C TRP A 60 -0.08 -13.82 5.56
N CYS A 61 -0.67 -12.99 6.42
CA CYS A 61 -0.98 -13.33 7.81
C CYS A 61 -1.90 -14.55 7.89
N HIS A 62 -2.97 -14.58 7.10
CA HIS A 62 -3.89 -15.70 7.07
C HIS A 62 -3.19 -16.99 6.64
N ARG A 63 -2.36 -16.94 5.60
CA ARG A 63 -1.61 -18.10 5.12
C ARG A 63 -0.67 -18.71 6.16
N HIS A 64 0.03 -17.89 6.93
CA HIS A 64 1.10 -18.36 7.82
C HIS A 64 0.68 -18.55 9.27
N THR A 65 -0.35 -17.85 9.72
CA THR A 65 -0.79 -17.85 11.13
C THR A 65 -2.22 -18.34 11.31
N GLY A 66 -3.02 -18.37 10.23
CA GLY A 66 -4.46 -18.64 10.28
C GLY A 66 -5.31 -17.43 10.71
N HIS A 67 -4.71 -16.36 11.25
CA HIS A 67 -5.41 -15.15 11.65
C HIS A 67 -5.82 -14.29 10.43
N PRO A 68 -6.96 -13.58 10.47
CA PRO A 68 -7.44 -12.82 9.31
C PRO A 68 -6.61 -11.57 8.99
N TYR A 69 -5.84 -11.06 9.95
CA TYR A 69 -4.95 -9.90 9.81
C TYR A 69 -3.90 -9.91 10.92
N ASP A 70 -2.85 -9.12 10.74
CA ASP A 70 -1.79 -8.90 11.73
C ASP A 70 -2.25 -7.87 12.78
N GLU A 71 -2.62 -8.35 13.96
CA GLU A 71 -3.17 -7.51 15.02
C GLU A 71 -2.13 -6.50 15.50
N ASN A 72 -2.48 -5.21 15.46
CA ASN A 72 -1.61 -4.07 15.75
C ASN A 72 -0.31 -3.97 14.92
N GLY A 73 -0.11 -4.84 13.92
CA GLY A 73 1.17 -4.99 13.23
C GLY A 73 2.24 -5.66 14.10
N ASP A 74 1.85 -6.39 15.15
CA ASP A 74 2.77 -7.02 16.10
C ASP A 74 3.68 -8.05 15.41
N TRP A 75 3.16 -8.79 14.44
CA TRP A 75 3.95 -9.77 13.68
C TRP A 75 4.93 -9.11 12.72
N ALA A 76 4.48 -8.07 11.99
CA ALA A 76 5.36 -7.24 11.17
C ALA A 76 6.46 -6.54 11.99
N ALA A 77 6.15 -6.11 13.22
CA ALA A 77 7.10 -5.44 14.11
C ALA A 77 8.19 -6.38 14.67
N TYR A 78 7.89 -7.68 14.77
CA TYR A 78 8.86 -8.70 15.14
C TYR A 78 9.84 -9.00 13.99
N GLY A 79 9.38 -8.91 12.74
CA GLY A 79 10.19 -9.12 11.55
C GLY A 79 11.12 -7.96 11.20
N HIS A 80 12.11 -8.26 10.36
CA HIS A 80 13.06 -7.31 9.80
C HIS A 80 12.77 -7.16 8.29
N PRO A 81 12.40 -5.96 7.81
CA PRO A 81 12.11 -5.77 6.39
C PRO A 81 13.32 -6.09 5.51
N ILE A 82 13.08 -6.89 4.48
CA ILE A 82 14.06 -7.36 3.50
C ILE A 82 14.19 -6.32 2.41
N ARG A 83 15.38 -5.72 2.28
CA ARG A 83 15.57 -4.60 1.35
C ARG A 83 15.43 -5.00 -0.11
N SER A 84 16.02 -6.13 -0.50
CA SER A 84 16.00 -6.64 -1.88
C SER A 84 14.58 -6.97 -2.33
N LEU A 85 13.81 -7.65 -1.49
CA LEU A 85 12.40 -7.92 -1.74
C LEU A 85 11.57 -6.63 -1.82
N LEU A 86 11.76 -5.68 -0.89
CA LEU A 86 11.04 -4.40 -0.93
C LEU A 86 11.27 -3.66 -2.26
N ASP A 87 12.52 -3.60 -2.72
CA ASP A 87 12.85 -2.92 -3.98
C ASP A 87 12.23 -3.64 -5.18
N ARG A 88 12.16 -4.98 -5.17
CA ARG A 88 11.44 -5.77 -6.19
C ARG A 88 9.95 -5.46 -6.20
N LEU A 89 9.27 -5.58 -5.05
CA LEU A 89 7.83 -5.33 -4.95
C LEU A 89 7.49 -3.89 -5.37
N TYR A 90 8.33 -2.91 -4.99
CA TYR A 90 8.13 -1.51 -5.34
C TYR A 90 8.47 -1.18 -6.81
N ALA A 91 9.09 -2.10 -7.55
CA ALA A 91 9.35 -1.96 -8.98
C ALA A 91 8.10 -2.22 -9.84
N HIS A 92 6.98 -2.65 -9.24
CA HIS A 92 5.71 -2.81 -9.95
C HIS A 92 5.32 -1.52 -10.68
N GLU A 93 4.87 -1.64 -11.94
CA GLU A 93 4.59 -0.49 -12.82
C GLU A 93 3.55 0.47 -12.25
N TYR A 94 2.67 0.00 -11.38
CA TYR A 94 1.68 0.84 -10.71
C TYR A 94 2.32 2.00 -9.93
N PHE A 95 3.45 1.75 -9.26
CA PHE A 95 4.10 2.75 -8.42
C PHE A 95 4.74 3.87 -9.23
N SER A 96 5.00 3.69 -10.54
CA SER A 96 5.54 4.73 -11.42
C SER A 96 4.46 5.60 -12.09
N LYS A 97 3.18 5.22 -12.03
CA LYS A 97 2.06 5.98 -12.60
C LYS A 97 1.83 7.30 -11.82
N GLU A 98 1.54 8.38 -12.54
CA GLU A 98 1.09 9.66 -11.98
C GLU A 98 -0.43 9.67 -11.75
N PRO A 99 -0.96 10.44 -10.78
CA PRO A 99 -2.40 10.65 -10.64
C PRO A 99 -3.04 11.31 -11.89
N PRO A 100 -4.30 11.01 -12.22
CA PRO A 100 -5.22 10.12 -11.51
C PRO A 100 -4.91 8.64 -11.79
N LYS A 101 -4.85 7.84 -10.73
CA LYS A 101 -4.63 6.38 -10.80
C LYS A 101 -5.45 5.64 -9.76
N SER A 102 -5.83 4.42 -10.09
CA SER A 102 -6.56 3.50 -9.20
C SER A 102 -6.05 2.07 -9.42
N THR A 103 -6.17 1.23 -8.40
CA THR A 103 -5.74 -0.17 -8.41
C THR A 103 -6.61 -1.00 -7.47
N GLY A 104 -6.46 -2.32 -7.52
CA GLY A 104 -7.27 -3.24 -6.76
C GLY A 104 -6.64 -4.62 -6.63
N ARG A 105 -7.52 -5.61 -6.44
CA ARG A 105 -7.16 -7.03 -6.29
C ARG A 105 -6.55 -7.61 -7.57
N GLU A 106 -6.81 -6.98 -8.71
CA GLU A 106 -6.29 -7.35 -10.01
C GLU A 106 -4.77 -7.14 -10.13
N ASP A 107 -4.22 -6.11 -9.47
CA ASP A 107 -2.79 -5.81 -9.49
C ASP A 107 -2.07 -6.39 -8.25
N PHE A 108 -2.72 -6.34 -7.09
CA PHE A 108 -2.12 -6.75 -5.82
C PHE A 108 -2.97 -7.83 -5.15
N ASN A 109 -2.50 -9.06 -5.25
CA ASN A 109 -3.10 -10.23 -4.60
C ASN A 109 -2.02 -11.23 -4.19
N ILE A 110 -2.45 -12.33 -3.57
CA ILE A 110 -1.53 -13.32 -3.02
C ILE A 110 -0.79 -14.11 -4.11
N ASP A 111 -1.41 -14.36 -5.26
CA ASP A 111 -0.77 -15.07 -6.37
C ASP A 111 0.33 -14.20 -6.99
N TRP A 112 0.07 -12.89 -7.16
CA TRP A 112 1.11 -11.93 -7.56
C TRP A 112 2.27 -11.90 -6.57
N LEU A 113 1.98 -11.90 -5.27
CA LEU A 113 3.03 -11.95 -4.24
C LEU A 113 3.85 -13.24 -4.35
N ASP A 114 3.22 -14.38 -4.62
CA ASP A 114 3.91 -15.66 -4.81
C ASP A 114 4.87 -15.61 -6.00
N ASP A 115 4.44 -15.05 -7.13
CA ASP A 115 5.30 -14.87 -8.29
C ASP A 115 6.51 -13.96 -7.95
N GLN A 116 6.29 -12.86 -7.23
CA GLN A 116 7.37 -11.98 -6.79
C GLN A 116 8.36 -12.68 -5.86
N LEU A 117 7.88 -13.52 -4.94
CA LEU A 117 8.73 -14.28 -4.02
C LEU A 117 9.52 -15.38 -4.73
N ILE A 118 8.89 -16.09 -5.68
CA ILE A 118 9.57 -17.10 -6.51
C ILE A 118 10.72 -16.47 -7.26
N ASP A 119 10.48 -15.35 -7.93
CA ASP A 119 11.54 -14.70 -8.68
C ASP A 119 12.61 -14.10 -7.77
N TRP A 120 12.22 -13.46 -6.65
CA TRP A 120 13.16 -12.89 -5.69
C TRP A 120 14.13 -13.93 -5.13
N ARG A 121 13.65 -15.15 -4.87
CA ARG A 121 14.48 -16.29 -4.43
C ARG A 121 15.51 -16.75 -5.47
N ASN A 122 15.36 -16.33 -6.73
CA ASN A 122 16.32 -16.57 -7.80
C ASN A 122 17.29 -15.40 -8.02
N ASP A 123 17.11 -14.27 -7.33
CA ASP A 123 17.98 -13.10 -7.46
C ASP A 123 19.33 -13.33 -6.76
N LEU A 124 20.41 -12.74 -7.29
CA LEU A 124 21.75 -12.84 -6.69
C LEU A 124 21.85 -12.21 -5.27
N THR A 125 20.90 -11.35 -4.93
CA THR A 125 20.82 -10.67 -3.63
C THR A 125 19.95 -11.43 -2.62
N TYR A 126 19.48 -12.63 -2.97
CA TYR A 126 18.71 -13.47 -2.06
C TYR A 126 19.59 -13.99 -0.92
N ASP A 127 19.05 -13.94 0.29
CA ASP A 127 19.61 -14.56 1.49
C ASP A 127 18.53 -15.42 2.15
N GLU A 128 18.77 -16.73 2.23
CA GLU A 128 17.84 -17.68 2.84
C GLU A 128 17.59 -17.41 4.32
N LEU A 129 18.54 -16.76 5.01
CA LEU A 129 18.40 -16.40 6.42
C LEU A 129 17.39 -15.26 6.62
N GLU A 130 17.16 -14.46 5.59
CA GLU A 130 16.17 -13.36 5.62
C GLU A 130 14.76 -13.83 5.24
N ASP A 131 14.61 -14.96 4.53
CA ASP A 131 13.34 -15.51 4.01
C ASP A 131 12.48 -16.18 5.08
N THR A 132 12.11 -15.40 6.10
CA THR A 132 11.16 -15.81 7.13
C THR A 132 9.79 -15.16 6.91
N PRO A 133 8.68 -15.82 7.28
CA PRO A 133 7.35 -15.25 7.15
C PRO A 133 7.17 -13.88 7.81
N GLU A 134 7.75 -13.66 8.99
CA GLU A 134 7.74 -12.39 9.70
C GLU A 134 8.52 -11.29 8.97
N ASN A 135 9.66 -11.60 8.35
CA ASN A 135 10.44 -10.64 7.59
C ASN A 135 9.72 -10.24 6.30
N ILE A 136 9.04 -11.19 5.63
CA ILE A 136 8.18 -10.89 4.49
C ILE A 136 7.00 -10.00 4.94
N GLN A 137 6.34 -10.32 6.05
CA GLN A 137 5.26 -9.49 6.60
C GLN A 137 5.75 -8.05 6.88
N ALA A 138 6.90 -7.90 7.52
CA ALA A 138 7.53 -6.61 7.78
C ALA A 138 7.84 -5.85 6.48
N THR A 139 8.23 -6.56 5.43
CA THR A 139 8.49 -6.03 4.10
C THR A 139 7.22 -5.53 3.42
N LEU A 140 6.11 -6.28 3.53
CA LEU A 140 4.79 -5.88 3.01
C LEU A 140 4.29 -4.61 3.70
N LEU A 141 4.46 -4.50 5.03
CA LEU A 141 4.16 -3.26 5.75
C LEU A 141 4.99 -2.09 5.24
N LYS A 142 6.30 -2.31 5.01
CA LYS A 142 7.18 -1.27 4.43
C LYS A 142 6.78 -0.88 3.01
N LEU A 143 6.26 -1.81 2.20
CA LEU A 143 5.75 -1.50 0.87
C LEU A 143 4.60 -0.48 0.96
N THR A 144 3.62 -0.72 1.84
CA THR A 144 2.52 0.21 2.09
C THR A 144 3.01 1.59 2.54
N VAL A 145 3.91 1.63 3.54
CA VAL A 145 4.47 2.89 4.04
C VAL A 145 5.20 3.66 2.93
N ARG A 146 6.02 2.98 2.12
CA ARG A 146 6.79 3.61 1.03
C ARG A 146 5.86 4.15 -0.06
N ALA A 147 4.80 3.41 -0.40
CA ALA A 147 3.79 3.84 -1.37
C ALA A 147 3.06 5.11 -0.91
N ILE A 148 2.70 5.20 0.38
CA ILE A 148 2.06 6.37 0.97
C ILE A 148 3.01 7.56 1.05
N GLN A 149 4.28 7.35 1.43
CA GLN A 149 5.27 8.43 1.55
C GLN A 149 5.59 9.12 0.21
N LYS A 150 5.41 8.41 -0.91
CA LYS A 150 5.59 8.98 -2.26
C LYS A 150 4.42 9.89 -2.66
N ALA A 151 3.23 9.63 -2.12
CA ALA A 151 1.99 10.37 -2.44
C ALA A 151 1.99 11.76 -1.80
#